data_AF-A0A943JNG2-F1
#
_entry.id   AF-A0A943JNG2-F1
#
_cell.length_a   1.000
_cell.length_b   1.000
_cell.length_c   1.000
_cell.angle_alpha   90.00
_cell.angle_beta   90.00
_cell.angle_gamma   90.00
#
_symmetry.space_group_name_H-M   'P 1'
#
loop_
_entity.id
_entity.type
_entity.pdbx_description
1 polymer ?
#
loop_
_entity_poly.entity_id
_entity_poly.type
_entity_poly.pdbx_seq_one_letter_code
_entity_poly.pdbx_strand_id
1 'polypeptide(L)'
;MKKTLQFLGFKKTKTRKKFDYYFIKGFTLVEIIGAIVLLTVIGLIIYPVINNLINDSKDDLYKKQIEELERISNTWVTRNYKKLKLEAGYSYNLSFEELKEAGLISEQHIKNP
;
A
#
# COMPACT_ATOMS: atom_id res chain seq x y z
N MET A 1 43.77 -6.72 78.40
CA MET A 1 44.23 -6.64 76.99
C MET A 1 43.27 -7.44 76.12
N LYS A 2 42.83 -6.87 74.98
CA LYS A 2 41.89 -7.36 73.93
C LYS A 2 40.39 -7.13 74.23
N LYS A 3 39.79 -5.99 73.84
CA LYS A 3 39.28 -5.54 72.52
C LYS A 3 38.00 -6.26 72.04
N THR A 4 36.88 -5.54 72.22
CA THR A 4 35.85 -5.14 71.22
C THR A 4 35.22 -6.13 70.24
N LEU A 5 33.88 -6.03 70.20
CA LEU A 5 32.93 -6.28 69.11
C LEU A 5 32.73 -7.74 68.67
N GLN A 6 31.69 -8.38 69.25
CA GLN A 6 30.85 -9.27 68.46
C GLN A 6 29.68 -8.45 67.94
N PHE A 7 29.79 -8.09 66.67
CA PHE A 7 28.83 -7.31 65.92
C PHE A 7 27.43 -7.92 66.04
N LEU A 8 26.47 -7.02 66.23
CA LEU A 8 25.05 -7.17 65.97
C LEU A 8 24.78 -8.32 64.98
N GLY A 9 23.97 -9.29 65.40
CA GLY A 9 23.49 -10.38 64.56
C GLY A 9 22.75 -9.84 63.34
N PHE A 10 23.49 -9.53 62.28
CA PHE A 10 22.94 -9.27 60.97
C PHE A 10 22.49 -10.62 60.43
N LYS A 11 21.22 -10.97 60.68
CA LYS A 11 20.54 -12.06 60.00
C LYS A 11 20.48 -11.66 58.53
N LYS A 12 21.51 -12.02 57.77
CA LYS A 12 21.54 -11.87 56.31
C LYS A 12 20.50 -12.85 55.78
N THR A 13 19.25 -12.41 55.70
CA THR A 13 18.20 -13.12 54.97
C THR A 13 18.65 -13.14 53.52
N LYS A 14 19.31 -14.23 53.13
CA LYS A 14 19.55 -14.55 51.73
C LYS A 14 18.19 -14.89 51.15
N THR A 15 17.41 -13.86 50.81
CA THR A 15 16.27 -14.01 49.91
C THR A 15 16.84 -14.55 48.61
N ARG A 16 16.81 -15.87 48.44
CA ARG A 16 16.96 -16.47 47.12
C ARG A 16 15.81 -15.89 46.31
N LYS A 17 16.07 -14.84 45.52
CA LYS A 17 15.15 -14.45 44.45
C LYS A 17 14.99 -15.70 43.61
N LYS A 18 13.81 -16.33 43.72
CA LYS A 18 13.40 -17.42 42.85
C LYS A 18 13.29 -16.78 41.47
N PHE A 19 14.27 -17.02 40.61
CA PHE A 19 14.14 -16.68 39.22
C PHE A 19 13.09 -17.63 38.65
N ASP A 20 11.85 -17.18 38.62
CA ASP A 20 10.76 -17.89 37.95
C ASP A 20 11.05 -17.81 36.45
N TYR A 21 11.72 -18.84 35.95
CA TYR A 21 12.02 -18.98 34.53
C TYR A 21 10.70 -19.23 33.78
N TYR A 22 10.28 -18.30 32.94
CA TYR A 22 9.12 -18.50 32.07
C TYR A 22 9.43 -19.60 31.06
N PHE A 23 8.88 -20.79 31.26
CA PHE A 23 8.91 -21.85 30.25
C PHE A 23 7.93 -21.50 29.14
N ILE A 24 8.45 -20.99 28.01
CA ILE A 24 7.64 -20.73 26.83
C ILE A 24 7.22 -22.08 26.24
N LYS A 25 5.92 -22.40 26.31
CA LYS A 25 5.37 -23.57 25.61
C LYS A 25 5.28 -23.25 24.13
N GLY A 26 5.98 -24.03 23.30
CA GLY A 26 5.86 -23.96 21.85
C GLY A 26 4.55 -24.57 21.35
N PHE A 27 4.14 -24.18 20.14
CA PHE A 27 2.98 -24.78 19.47
C PHE A 27 3.24 -26.25 19.13
N THR A 28 2.20 -27.06 19.29
CA THR A 28 2.19 -28.47 18.89
C THR A 28 1.95 -28.61 17.39
N LEU A 29 2.33 -29.76 16.82
CA LEU A 29 2.17 -30.02 15.38
C LEU A 29 0.71 -29.90 14.92
N VAL A 30 -0.24 -30.39 15.73
CA VAL A 30 -1.67 -30.33 15.40
C VAL A 30 -2.20 -28.89 15.34
N GLU A 31 -1.72 -28.00 16.22
CA GLU A 31 -2.12 -26.59 16.21
C GLU A 31 -1.62 -25.87 14.96
N ILE A 32 -0.40 -26.18 14.50
CA ILE A 32 0.15 -25.60 13.27
C ILE A 32 -0.61 -26.10 12.03
N ILE A 33 -0.94 -27.40 11.97
CA ILE A 33 -1.75 -27.94 10.87
C ILE A 33 -3.15 -27.31 10.85
N GLY A 34 -3.78 -27.18 12.02
CA GLY A 34 -5.07 -26.51 12.15
C GLY A 34 -5.02 -25.05 11.68
N ALA A 35 -3.97 -24.31 12.03
CA ALA A 35 -3.78 -22.93 11.58
C ALA A 35 -3.57 -22.83 10.06
N ILE A 36 -2.80 -23.74 9.46
CA ILE A 36 -2.58 -23.78 8.00
C ILE A 36 -3.91 -24.03 7.27
N VAL A 37 -4.69 -25.01 7.70
CA VAL A 37 -6.00 -25.33 7.11
C VAL A 37 -6.95 -24.13 7.23
N LEU A 38 -6.94 -23.44 8.37
CA LEU A 38 -7.76 -22.24 8.55
C LEU A 38 -7.33 -21.11 7.60
N LEU A 39 -6.02 -20.87 7.48
CA LEU A 39 -5.49 -19.83 6.59
C LEU A 39 -5.77 -20.13 5.12
N THR A 40 -5.73 -21.38 4.69
CA THR A 40 -6.04 -21.73 3.29
C THR A 40 -7.51 -21.49 2.97
N VAL A 41 -8.43 -21.86 3.85
CA VAL A 41 -9.87 -21.60 3.68
C VAL A 41 -10.13 -20.09 3.59
N ILE A 42 -9.54 -19.31 4.50
CA ILE A 42 -9.68 -17.84 4.48
C ILE A 42 -9.11 -17.26 3.18
N GLY A 43 -7.95 -17.75 2.74
CA GLY A 43 -7.32 -17.31 1.49
C GLY A 43 -8.19 -17.54 0.25
N LEU A 44 -8.85 -18.70 0.16
CA LEU A 44 -9.75 -19.01 -0.96
C LEU A 44 -10.98 -18.10 -1.00
N ILE A 45 -11.49 -17.67 0.15
CA ILE A 45 -12.61 -16.73 0.23
C ILE A 45 -12.17 -15.33 -0.18
N ILE A 46 -10.99 -14.90 0.26
CA ILE A 46 -10.49 -13.54 0.02
C ILE A 46 -10.01 -13.34 -1.42
N TYR A 47 -9.45 -14.37 -2.05
CA TYR A 47 -8.88 -14.28 -3.40
C TYR A 47 -9.82 -13.67 -4.46
N PRO A 48 -11.06 -14.17 -4.68
CA PRO A 48 -11.96 -13.59 -5.66
C PRO A 48 -12.36 -12.15 -5.34
N VAL A 49 -12.47 -11.79 -4.05
CA VAL A 49 -12.79 -10.43 -3.61
C VAL A 49 -11.68 -9.47 -4.02
N ILE A 50 -10.42 -9.80 -3.74
CA ILE A 50 -9.27 -8.99 -4.16
C ILE A 50 -9.19 -8.90 -5.68
N ASN A 51 -9.40 -10.02 -6.39
CA ASN A 51 -9.36 -10.03 -7.85
C ASN A 51 -10.40 -9.11 -8.47
N ASN A 52 -11.64 -9.14 -7.98
CA ASN A 52 -12.70 -8.27 -8.47
C ASN A 52 -12.39 -6.80 -8.17
N LEU A 53 -11.96 -6.48 -6.95
CA LEU A 53 -11.56 -5.11 -6.58
C LEU A 53 -10.44 -4.56 -7.47
N ILE A 54 -9.44 -5.39 -7.81
CA ILE A 54 -8.35 -4.99 -8.71
C ILE A 54 -8.87 -4.74 -10.13
N ASN A 55 -9.77 -5.58 -10.63
CA ASN A 55 -10.32 -5.42 -11.97
C ASN A 55 -11.20 -4.17 -12.07
N ASP A 56 -12.09 -3.95 -11.09
CA ASP A 56 -12.91 -2.74 -11.02
C ASP A 56 -12.02 -1.48 -10.94
N SER A 57 -10.94 -1.54 -10.15
CA SER A 57 -9.97 -0.43 -10.05
C SER A 57 -9.26 -0.15 -11.38
N LYS A 58 -8.96 -1.18 -12.18
CA LYS A 58 -8.34 -1.02 -13.49
C LYS A 58 -9.32 -0.37 -14.48
N ASP A 59 -10.57 -0.80 -14.48
CA ASP A 59 -11.61 -0.23 -15.36
C ASP A 59 -11.88 1.24 -15.02
N ASP A 60 -11.91 1.59 -13.74
CA ASP A 60 -12.08 2.98 -13.31
C ASP A 60 -10.87 3.84 -13.67
N LEU A 61 -9.64 3.31 -13.55
CA LEU A 61 -8.43 4.01 -13.99
C LEU A 61 -8.40 4.19 -15.51
N TYR A 62 -8.89 3.22 -16.28
CA TYR A 62 -9.03 3.32 -17.73
C TYR A 62 -9.98 4.47 -18.10
N LYS A 63 -11.17 4.51 -17.51
CA LYS A 63 -12.16 5.56 -17.75
C LYS A 63 -11.62 6.96 -17.37
N LYS A 64 -10.99 7.07 -16.20
CA LYS A 64 -10.37 8.34 -15.76
C LYS A 64 -9.27 8.83 -16.70
N GLN A 65 -8.49 7.92 -17.29
CA GLN A 65 -7.49 8.30 -18.29
C GLN A 65 -8.15 8.87 -19.55
N ILE A 66 -9.23 8.26 -20.04
CA ILE A 66 -9.99 8.80 -21.18
C ILE A 66 -10.56 10.18 -20.86
N GLU A 67 -11.23 10.34 -19.70
CA GLU A 67 -11.79 11.62 -19.28
C GLU A 67 -10.72 12.72 -19.18
N GLU A 68 -9.53 12.38 -18.69
CA GLU A 68 -8.40 13.30 -18.62
C GLU A 68 -7.88 13.68 -20.01
N LEU A 69 -7.80 12.73 -20.94
CA LEU A 69 -7.42 13.00 -22.34
C LEU A 69 -8.43 13.92 -23.03
N GLU A 70 -9.72 13.73 -22.81
CA GLU A 70 -10.77 14.62 -23.32
C GLU A 70 -10.65 16.02 -22.73
N ARG A 71 -10.45 16.12 -21.42
CA ARG A 71 -10.26 17.40 -20.71
C ARG A 71 -9.05 18.17 -21.23
N ILE A 72 -7.93 17.48 -21.42
CA ILE A 72 -6.69 18.06 -21.94
C ILE A 72 -6.85 18.49 -23.40
N SER A 73 -7.50 17.67 -24.22
CA SER A 73 -7.78 18.00 -25.62
C SER A 73 -8.67 19.24 -25.74
N ASN A 74 -9.74 19.33 -24.94
CA ASN A 74 -10.61 20.51 -24.88
C ASN A 74 -9.85 21.78 -24.42
N THR A 75 -8.94 21.61 -23.47
CA THR A 75 -8.05 22.70 -23.02
C THR A 75 -7.13 23.17 -24.15
N TRP A 76 -6.56 22.24 -24.91
CA TRP A 76 -5.71 22.56 -26.06
C TRP A 76 -6.48 23.30 -27.15
N VAL A 77 -7.69 22.84 -27.48
CA VAL A 77 -8.59 23.47 -28.46
C VAL A 77 -8.91 24.91 -28.06
N THR A 78 -9.23 25.13 -26.78
CA THR A 78 -9.54 26.47 -26.26
C THR A 78 -8.34 27.42 -26.41
N ARG A 79 -7.12 26.92 -26.22
CA ARG A 79 -5.87 27.70 -26.38
C ARG A 79 -5.48 27.93 -27.84
N ASN A 80 -5.83 26.99 -28.72
CA ASN A 80 -5.39 26.97 -30.13
C ASN A 80 -6.52 27.20 -31.14
N TYR A 81 -7.68 27.70 -30.71
CA TYR A 81 -8.88 27.82 -31.56
C TYR A 81 -8.64 28.52 -32.90
N LYS A 82 -7.70 29.49 -32.94
CA LYS A 82 -7.32 30.22 -34.17
C LYS A 82 -6.64 29.34 -35.23
N LYS A 83 -6.06 28.20 -34.83
CA LYS A 83 -5.42 27.23 -35.73
C LYS A 83 -6.42 26.22 -36.32
N LEU A 84 -7.65 26.22 -35.85
CA LEU A 84 -8.68 25.25 -36.20
C LEU A 84 -9.66 25.84 -37.22
N LYS A 85 -10.15 25.00 -38.12
CA LYS A 85 -11.23 25.36 -39.05
C LYS A 85 -12.58 25.15 -38.36
N LEU A 86 -13.50 26.09 -38.54
CA LEU A 86 -14.86 26.05 -38.01
C LEU A 86 -15.83 25.61 -39.11
N GLU A 87 -15.63 24.40 -39.61
CA GLU A 87 -16.42 23.81 -40.70
C GLU A 87 -17.06 22.50 -40.22
N ALA A 88 -18.30 22.25 -40.64
CA ALA A 88 -19.01 21.02 -40.28
C ALA A 88 -18.27 19.79 -40.85
N GLY A 89 -17.98 18.81 -40.00
CA GLY A 89 -17.23 17.61 -40.38
C GLY A 89 -15.70 17.77 -40.37
N TYR A 90 -15.18 18.94 -39.98
CA TYR A 90 -13.74 19.11 -39.75
C TYR A 90 -13.30 18.35 -38.49
N SER A 91 -12.28 17.50 -38.64
CA SER A 91 -11.61 16.79 -37.55
C SER A 91 -10.14 17.18 -37.51
N TYR A 92 -9.61 17.39 -36.31
CA TYR A 92 -8.20 17.66 -36.06
C TYR A 92 -7.60 16.53 -35.24
N ASN A 93 -6.56 15.89 -35.78
CA ASN A 93 -5.83 14.84 -35.06
C ASN A 93 -4.77 15.48 -34.18
N LEU A 94 -5.09 15.62 -32.89
CA LEU A 94 -4.17 16.15 -31.89
C LEU A 94 -3.20 15.05 -31.42
N SER A 95 -1.91 15.27 -31.60
CA SER A 95 -0.86 14.35 -31.16
C SER A 95 -0.41 14.60 -29.71
N PHE A 96 0.16 13.58 -29.07
CA PHE A 96 0.75 13.73 -27.74
C PHE A 96 1.93 14.71 -27.71
N GLU A 97 2.71 14.79 -28.79
CA GLU A 97 3.83 15.75 -28.84
C GLU A 97 3.32 17.19 -28.79
N GLU A 98 2.24 17.51 -29.51
CA GLU A 98 1.62 18.84 -29.45
C GLU A 98 1.04 19.17 -28.07
N LEU A 99 0.51 18.17 -27.36
CA LEU A 99 0.06 18.35 -25.98
C LEU A 99 1.22 18.61 -25.02
N LYS A 100 2.36 17.95 -25.25
CA LYS A 100 3.59 18.12 -24.47
C LYS A 100 4.20 19.50 -24.73
N GLU A 101 4.31 19.91 -25.98
CA GLU A 101 4.78 21.25 -26.38
C GLU A 101 3.87 22.35 -25.80
N ALA A 102 2.56 22.10 -25.71
CA ALA A 102 1.61 23.01 -25.07
C ALA A 102 1.68 23.03 -23.54
N GLY A 103 2.53 22.20 -22.92
CA GLY A 103 2.70 22.07 -21.48
C GLY A 103 1.46 21.51 -20.77
N LEU A 104 0.61 20.76 -21.48
CA LEU A 104 -0.62 20.18 -20.93
C LEU A 104 -0.42 18.77 -20.38
N ILE A 105 0.63 18.08 -20.83
CA ILE A 105 1.02 16.75 -20.36
C ILE A 105 2.51 16.72 -20.05
N SER A 106 2.92 15.80 -19.18
CA SER A 106 4.31 15.45 -18.94
C SER A 106 4.52 13.97 -19.25
N GLU A 107 5.75 13.58 -19.63
CA GLU A 107 6.07 12.23 -20.11
C GLU A 107 5.70 11.10 -19.13
N GLN A 108 5.55 11.43 -17.84
CA GLN A 108 5.28 10.45 -16.79
C GLN A 108 3.79 10.16 -16.59
N HIS A 109 2.90 10.94 -17.20
CA HIS A 109 1.47 10.91 -16.90
C HIS A 109 0.62 10.12 -17.91
N ILE A 110 1.21 9.65 -19.00
CA ILE A 110 0.47 8.90 -20.03
C ILE A 110 1.04 7.51 -20.16
N LYS A 111 0.29 6.52 -19.65
CA LYS A 111 0.43 5.13 -20.07
C LYS A 111 -0.63 4.86 -21.11
N ASN A 112 -0.27 4.16 -22.18
CA ASN A 112 -1.27 3.67 -23.12
C ASN A 112 -2.24 2.78 -22.33
N PRO A 113 -3.54 3.13 -22.28
CA PRO A 113 -4.51 2.41 -21.48
C PRO A 113 -4.77 0.99 -22.01
#